data_AF-A0A7V0NT75-F1
#
_entry.id   AF-A0A7V0NT75-F1
#
_cell.length_a   1.000
_cell.length_b   1.000
_cell.length_c   1.000
_cell.angle_alpha   90.00
_cell.angle_beta   90.00
_cell.angle_gamma   90.00
#
_symmetry.space_group_name_H-M   'P 1'
#
loop_
_entity.id
_entity.type
_entity.pdbx_description
1 polymer ?
#
loop_
_entity_poly.entity_id
_entity_poly.type
_entity_poly.pdbx_seq_one_letter_code
_entity_poly.pdbx_strand_id
1 'polypeptide(L)'
;MIDEAIFELAPMVGVSAACVAVGRPRSTHYRWHRKSPEPARPDRIPAGQPRSFDDVERKEILRVLHEPEHVDEAPATVYAKLLDEGVYLASTATMYRILRANGEVSERRRQATHPAHTKPELVAAGPNAVWSWDIERHEAFLNLAVVKGHRHTPVAAGVLKLRAA
;
A
#
# COMPACT_ATOMS: atom_id res chain seq x y z
N MET A 1 11.82 20.22 30.99
CA MET A 1 11.63 21.61 30.52
C MET A 1 10.42 22.31 31.17
N ILE A 2 9.17 22.15 30.73
CA ILE A 2 8.02 22.89 31.34
C ILE A 2 7.70 22.43 32.77
N ASP A 3 7.65 21.13 33.02
CA ASP A 3 7.34 20.61 34.36
C ASP A 3 8.45 20.88 35.39
N GLU A 4 9.70 20.92 34.94
CA GLU A 4 10.88 21.23 35.74
C GLU A 4 10.92 22.71 36.14
N ALA A 5 10.66 23.62 35.18
CA ALA A 5 10.51 25.03 35.47
C ALA A 5 9.36 25.31 36.46
N ILE A 6 8.23 24.60 36.35
CA ILE A 6 7.13 24.72 37.30
C ILE A 6 7.53 24.14 38.67
N PHE A 7 8.30 23.06 38.72
CA PHE A 7 8.80 22.47 39.95
C PHE A 7 9.75 23.42 40.71
N GLU A 8 10.64 24.10 40.01
CA GLU A 8 11.55 25.09 40.60
C GLU A 8 10.83 26.35 41.08
N LEU A 9 9.85 26.84 40.30
CA LEU A 9 9.11 28.07 40.62
C LEU A 9 8.02 27.87 41.69
N ALA A 10 7.43 26.68 41.77
CA ALA A 10 6.30 26.41 42.66
C ALA A 10 6.56 26.68 44.16
N PRO A 11 7.74 26.37 44.73
CA PRO A 11 8.07 26.74 46.12
C PRO A 11 8.15 28.25 46.37
N MET A 12 8.48 29.04 45.34
CA MET A 12 8.69 30.49 45.45
C MET A 12 7.40 31.30 45.23
N VAL A 13 6.60 30.92 44.24
CA VAL A 13 5.41 31.71 43.81
C VAL A 13 4.10 30.92 43.87
N GLY A 14 4.16 29.65 44.25
CA GLY A 14 3.03 28.72 44.20
C GLY A 14 2.78 28.17 42.79
N VAL A 15 2.23 26.95 42.72
CA VAL A 15 1.98 26.20 41.48
C VAL A 15 1.14 26.99 40.47
N SER A 16 0.15 27.75 40.94
CA SER A 16 -0.73 28.53 40.05
C SER A 16 0.02 29.66 39.34
N ALA A 17 0.85 30.43 40.06
CA ALA A 17 1.63 31.51 39.47
C ALA A 17 2.77 30.97 38.59
N ALA A 18 3.40 29.87 38.99
CA ALA A 18 4.40 29.16 38.18
C ALA A 18 3.81 28.68 36.85
N CYS A 19 2.60 28.10 36.86
CA CYS A 19 1.89 27.71 35.65
C CYS A 19 1.61 28.90 34.73
N VAL A 20 1.19 30.05 35.28
CA VAL A 20 0.95 31.27 34.51
C VAL A 20 2.25 31.80 33.90
N ALA A 21 3.35 31.84 34.66
CA ALA A 21 4.64 32.34 34.21
C ALA A 21 5.23 31.50 33.06
N VAL A 22 5.03 30.18 33.08
CA VAL A 22 5.52 29.25 32.04
C VAL A 22 4.49 29.05 30.91
N GLY A 23 3.30 29.66 31.01
CA GLY A 23 2.25 29.56 29.99
C GLY A 23 1.50 28.22 29.97
N ARG A 24 1.54 27.43 31.04
CA ARG A 24 0.80 26.17 31.16
C ARG A 24 -0.58 26.40 31.78
N PRO A 25 -1.68 25.91 31.16
CA PRO A 25 -2.98 25.91 31.81
C PRO A 25 -2.94 25.10 33.12
N ARG A 26 -3.38 25.70 34.24
CA ARG A 26 -3.36 25.06 35.56
C ARG A 26 -4.07 23.70 35.57
N SER A 27 -5.20 23.60 34.86
CA SER A 27 -6.00 22.37 34.74
C SER A 27 -5.18 21.21 34.17
N THR A 28 -4.35 21.46 33.15
CA THR A 28 -3.45 20.45 32.55
C THR A 28 -2.33 20.05 33.51
N HIS A 29 -1.79 20.99 34.29
CA HIS A 29 -0.80 20.67 35.30
C HIS A 29 -1.37 19.76 36.40
N TYR A 30 -2.50 20.14 37.01
CA TYR A 30 -3.15 19.32 38.04
C TYR A 30 -3.65 17.97 37.51
N ARG A 31 -4.12 17.87 36.26
CA ARG A 31 -4.56 16.60 35.67
C ARG A 31 -3.42 15.61 35.52
N TRP A 32 -2.22 16.06 35.15
CA TRP A 32 -1.06 15.19 34.94
C TRP A 32 -0.32 14.87 36.24
N HIS A 33 -0.33 15.79 37.21
CA HIS A 33 0.28 15.61 38.53
C HIS A 33 -0.73 15.23 39.61
N ARG A 34 -1.86 14.64 39.19
CA ARG A 34 -2.90 14.17 40.10
C ARG A 34 -2.32 13.05 40.98
N LYS A 35 -2.23 13.30 42.28
CA LYS A 35 -1.81 12.30 43.29
C LYS A 35 -2.97 11.43 43.81
N SER A 36 -4.22 11.83 43.53
CA SER A 36 -5.39 11.05 43.87
C SER A 36 -5.47 9.79 42.99
N PRO A 37 -5.99 8.67 43.51
CA PRO A 37 -6.21 7.46 42.73
C PRO A 37 -6.96 7.76 41.42
N GLU A 38 -6.59 7.04 40.37
CA GLU A 38 -7.30 7.13 39.10
C GLU A 38 -8.75 6.71 39.33
N PRO A 39 -9.74 7.51 38.87
CA PRO A 39 -11.13 7.11 39.00
C PRO A 39 -11.32 5.76 38.30
N ALA A 40 -12.05 4.84 38.94
CA ALA A 40 -12.42 3.58 38.34
C ALA A 40 -13.11 3.87 37.00
N ARG A 41 -12.44 3.53 35.90
CA ARG A 41 -13.05 3.61 34.58
C ARG A 41 -14.05 2.46 34.53
N PRO A 42 -15.35 2.72 34.34
CA PRO A 42 -16.28 1.63 34.13
C PRO A 42 -15.82 0.83 32.93
N ASP A 43 -15.93 -0.50 33.01
CA ASP A 43 -15.69 -1.36 31.86
C ASP A 43 -16.61 -0.91 30.73
N ARG A 44 -15.99 -0.31 29.72
CA ARG A 44 -16.73 0.25 28.60
C ARG A 44 -17.13 -0.92 27.72
N ILE A 45 -18.36 -1.39 27.87
CA ILE A 45 -18.94 -2.36 26.93
C ILE A 45 -18.94 -1.68 25.55
N PRO A 46 -18.23 -2.23 24.55
CA PRO A 46 -18.24 -1.66 23.22
C PRO A 46 -19.65 -1.78 22.65
N ALA A 47 -20.36 -0.66 22.56
CA ALA A 47 -21.61 -0.62 21.80
C ALA A 47 -21.26 -0.61 20.30
N GLY A 48 -21.86 -1.52 19.55
CA GLY A 48 -21.78 -1.51 18.10
C GLY A 48 -22.32 -0.20 17.53
N GLN A 49 -21.74 0.29 16.43
CA GLN A 49 -22.30 1.45 15.74
C GLN A 49 -23.68 1.08 15.18
N PRO A 50 -24.77 1.83 15.47
CA PRO A 50 -26.13 1.47 15.05
C PRO A 50 -26.31 1.37 13.52
N ARG A 51 -25.43 2.01 12.74
CA ARG A 51 -25.41 1.98 11.28
C ARG A 51 -24.32 1.06 10.72
N SER A 52 -23.71 0.23 11.57
CA SER A 52 -22.81 -0.80 11.08
C SER A 52 -23.64 -1.83 10.33
N PHE A 53 -23.08 -2.30 9.22
CA PHE A 53 -23.60 -3.50 8.57
C PHE A 53 -23.69 -4.65 9.56
N ASP A 54 -24.84 -5.31 9.58
CA ASP A 54 -25.04 -6.56 10.31
C ASP A 54 -24.37 -7.73 9.57
N ASP A 55 -24.42 -8.92 10.18
CA ASP A 55 -23.79 -10.10 9.58
C ASP A 55 -24.52 -10.63 8.34
N VAL A 56 -25.81 -10.30 8.16
CA VAL A 56 -26.61 -10.70 7.00
C VAL A 56 -26.24 -9.83 5.81
N GLU A 57 -26.21 -8.51 5.98
CA GLU A 57 -25.83 -7.56 4.95
C GLU A 57 -24.37 -7.78 4.52
N ARG A 58 -23.47 -8.11 5.44
CA ARG A 58 -22.08 -8.47 5.10
C ARG A 58 -22.00 -9.71 4.22
N LYS A 59 -22.82 -10.73 4.51
CA LYS A 59 -22.91 -11.94 3.69
C LYS A 59 -23.48 -11.65 2.31
N GLU A 60 -24.46 -10.74 2.23
CA GLU A 60 -25.01 -10.31 0.96
C GLU A 60 -23.97 -9.59 0.09
N ILE A 61 -23.16 -8.71 0.71
CA ILE A 61 -22.05 -8.06 0.00
C ILE A 61 -21.04 -9.09 -0.52
N LEU A 62 -20.67 -10.09 0.30
CA LEU A 62 -19.78 -11.17 -0.14
C LEU A 62 -20.39 -12.00 -1.27
N ARG A 63 -21.68 -12.33 -1.16
CA ARG A 63 -22.42 -13.10 -2.16
C ARG A 63 -22.31 -12.43 -3.53
N VAL A 64 -22.60 -11.13 -3.61
CA VAL A 64 -22.49 -10.36 -4.87
C VAL A 64 -21.04 -10.30 -5.36
N LEU A 65 -20.07 -10.09 -4.48
CA LEU A 65 -18.63 -10.09 -4.84
C LEU A 65 -18.10 -11.47 -5.27
N HIS A 66 -18.85 -12.54 -5.04
CA HIS A 66 -18.55 -13.92 -5.46
C HIS A 66 -19.40 -14.37 -6.65
N GLU A 67 -20.31 -13.53 -7.15
CA GLU A 67 -21.06 -13.87 -8.36
C GLU A 67 -20.10 -14.02 -9.55
N PRO A 68 -20.40 -14.93 -10.50
CA PRO A 68 -19.52 -15.20 -11.64
C PRO A 68 -19.16 -13.97 -12.47
N GLU A 69 -20.02 -12.95 -12.47
CA GLU A 69 -19.81 -11.69 -13.18
C GLU A 69 -18.80 -10.76 -12.48
N HIS A 70 -18.62 -10.90 -11.17
CA HIS A 70 -17.84 -9.99 -10.34
C HIS A 70 -16.64 -10.64 -9.65
N VAL A 71 -16.57 -11.97 -9.63
CA VAL A 71 -15.54 -12.73 -8.89
C VAL A 71 -14.12 -12.35 -9.30
N ASP A 72 -13.90 -12.08 -10.59
CA ASP A 72 -12.60 -11.70 -11.17
C ASP A 72 -12.36 -10.18 -11.20
N GLU A 73 -13.31 -9.38 -10.69
CA GLU A 73 -13.28 -7.93 -10.78
C GLU A 73 -12.79 -7.27 -9.48
N ALA A 74 -12.16 -6.10 -9.62
CA ALA A 74 -11.82 -5.29 -8.47
C ALA A 74 -13.10 -4.71 -7.84
N PRO A 75 -13.21 -4.58 -6.50
CA PRO A 75 -14.37 -3.98 -5.84
C PRO A 75 -14.73 -2.58 -6.36
N ALA A 76 -13.75 -1.80 -6.83
CA ALA A 76 -14.00 -0.50 -7.46
C ALA A 76 -14.76 -0.63 -8.79
N THR A 77 -14.48 -1.66 -9.59
CA THR A 77 -15.18 -1.95 -10.84
C THR A 77 -16.60 -2.43 -10.57
N VAL A 78 -16.76 -3.37 -9.62
CA VAL A 78 -18.09 -3.86 -9.21
C VAL A 78 -18.96 -2.72 -8.70
N TYR A 79 -18.39 -1.83 -7.88
CA TYR A 79 -19.09 -0.64 -7.41
C TYR A 79 -19.60 0.25 -8.55
N ALA A 80 -18.78 0.51 -9.57
CA ALA A 80 -19.19 1.31 -10.72
C ALA A 80 -20.32 0.64 -11.51
N LYS A 81 -20.20 -0.66 -11.81
CA LYS A 81 -21.23 -1.42 -12.53
C LYS A 81 -22.58 -1.43 -11.80
N LEU A 82 -22.56 -1.73 -10.51
CA LEU A 82 -23.78 -1.75 -9.70
C LEU A 82 -24.45 -0.36 -9.67
N LEU A 83 -23.65 0.72 -9.61
CA LEU A 83 -24.20 2.08 -9.71
C LEU A 83 -24.80 2.39 -11.08
N ASP A 84 -24.18 1.93 -12.17
CA ASP A 84 -24.73 2.07 -13.52
C ASP A 84 -26.09 1.34 -13.65
N GLU A 85 -26.27 0.25 -12.91
CA GLU A 85 -27.53 -0.51 -12.77
C GLU A 85 -28.52 0.11 -11.76
N GLY A 86 -28.13 1.19 -11.06
CA GLY A 86 -28.95 1.86 -10.05
C GLY A 86 -28.97 1.16 -8.69
N VAL A 87 -28.10 0.18 -8.46
CA VAL A 87 -27.99 -0.61 -7.23
C VAL A 87 -26.85 -0.08 -6.36
N TYR A 88 -27.19 0.43 -5.17
CA TYR A 88 -26.18 0.75 -4.16
C TYR A 88 -26.06 -0.37 -3.14
N LEU A 89 -24.96 -1.13 -3.23
CA LEU A 89 -24.67 -2.24 -2.31
C LEU A 89 -23.90 -1.76 -1.06
N ALA A 90 -22.72 -1.16 -1.26
CA ALA A 90 -21.90 -0.59 -0.19
C ALA A 90 -20.83 0.35 -0.77
N SER A 91 -20.14 1.09 0.09
CA SER A 91 -18.94 1.82 -0.34
C SER A 91 -17.80 0.87 -0.72
N THR A 92 -16.94 1.29 -1.66
CA THR A 92 -15.73 0.54 -2.04
C THR A 92 -14.84 0.22 -0.84
N ALA A 93 -14.67 1.16 0.09
CA ALA A 93 -13.92 0.94 1.33
C ALA A 93 -14.53 -0.13 2.22
N THR A 94 -15.87 -0.19 2.30
CA THR A 94 -16.59 -1.25 3.03
C THR A 94 -16.36 -2.61 2.37
N MET A 95 -16.47 -2.70 1.04
CA MET A 95 -16.22 -3.95 0.31
C MET A 95 -14.80 -4.46 0.61
N TYR A 96 -13.78 -3.61 0.50
CA TYR A 96 -12.40 -4.00 0.86
C TYR A 96 -12.24 -4.41 2.32
N ARG A 97 -12.92 -3.74 3.26
CA ARG A 97 -12.89 -4.12 4.68
C ARG A 97 -13.47 -5.51 4.90
N ILE A 98 -14.59 -5.83 4.24
CA ILE A 98 -15.24 -7.14 4.34
C ILE A 98 -14.35 -8.22 3.71
N LEU A 99 -13.81 -7.98 2.51
CA LEU A 99 -12.87 -8.91 1.88
C LEU A 99 -11.60 -9.14 2.73
N ARG A 100 -11.07 -8.08 3.34
CA ARG A 100 -9.91 -8.18 4.25
C ARG A 100 -10.21 -9.04 5.46
N ALA A 101 -11.40 -8.90 6.04
CA ALA A 101 -11.83 -9.72 7.17
C ALA A 101 -11.93 -11.21 6.81
N ASN A 102 -12.17 -11.54 5.53
CA ASN A 102 -12.26 -12.91 5.02
C ASN A 102 -10.95 -13.41 4.38
N GLY A 103 -9.88 -12.60 4.37
CA GLY A 103 -8.60 -12.98 3.77
C GLY A 103 -8.58 -12.94 2.23
N GLU A 104 -9.55 -12.28 1.58
CA GLU A 104 -9.74 -12.30 0.13
C GLU A 104 -9.23 -11.04 -0.60
N VAL A 105 -8.24 -10.35 -0.01
CA VAL A 105 -7.57 -9.17 -0.63
C VAL A 105 -6.30 -9.61 -1.35
N SER A 106 -6.40 -10.70 -2.10
CA SER A 106 -5.38 -11.12 -3.06
C SER A 106 -5.78 -10.66 -4.46
N GLU A 107 -4.91 -10.91 -5.44
CA GLU A 107 -5.29 -10.82 -6.85
C GLU A 107 -6.54 -11.68 -7.09
N ARG A 108 -7.61 -11.06 -7.61
CA ARG A 108 -8.92 -11.70 -7.84
C ARG A 108 -9.06 -12.16 -9.28
N ARG A 109 -8.29 -11.58 -10.21
CA ARG A 109 -8.34 -11.95 -11.62
C ARG A 109 -7.84 -13.38 -11.79
N ARG A 110 -8.57 -14.16 -12.59
CA ARG A 110 -8.11 -15.44 -13.13
C ARG A 110 -6.75 -15.30 -13.82
N GLN A 111 -5.69 -15.67 -13.11
CA GLN A 111 -4.35 -15.72 -13.66
C GLN A 111 -4.19 -16.92 -14.58
N ALA A 112 -3.48 -16.72 -15.69
CA ALA A 112 -3.12 -17.81 -16.57
C ALA A 112 -2.04 -18.67 -15.88
N THR A 113 -2.43 -19.84 -15.38
CA THR A 113 -1.47 -20.83 -14.87
C THR A 113 -0.87 -21.57 -16.05
N HIS A 114 0.17 -21.00 -16.66
CA HIS A 114 0.97 -21.72 -17.63
C HIS A 114 1.93 -22.66 -16.89
N PRO A 115 1.81 -23.99 -17.06
CA PRO A 115 2.85 -24.88 -16.57
C PRO A 115 4.19 -24.49 -17.21
N ALA A 116 5.28 -24.61 -16.45
CA ALA A 116 6.60 -24.31 -16.95
C ALA A 116 6.87 -25.12 -18.23
N HIS A 117 7.25 -24.44 -19.30
CA HIS A 117 7.54 -25.09 -20.56
C HIS A 117 8.72 -26.05 -20.37
N THR A 118 8.52 -27.35 -20.61
CA THR A 118 9.61 -28.32 -20.64
C THR A 118 10.57 -27.96 -21.76
N LYS A 119 11.84 -27.67 -21.42
CA LYS A 119 12.85 -27.43 -22.45
C LYS A 119 13.11 -28.75 -23.18
N PRO A 120 13.03 -28.79 -24.53
CA PRO A 120 13.39 -30.00 -25.26
C PRO A 120 14.89 -30.25 -25.13
N GLU A 121 15.26 -31.44 -24.67
CA GLU A 121 16.64 -31.91 -24.64
C GLU A 121 16.92 -32.67 -25.93
N LEU A 122 17.70 -32.07 -26.84
CA LEU A 122 18.05 -32.65 -28.14
C LEU A 122 19.55 -32.95 -28.19
N VAL A 123 19.93 -34.13 -28.68
CA VAL A 123 21.32 -34.56 -28.84
C VAL A 123 21.63 -34.74 -30.33
N ALA A 124 22.69 -34.07 -30.82
CA ALA A 124 23.11 -34.18 -32.21
C ALA A 124 24.02 -35.40 -32.41
N ALA A 125 23.51 -36.47 -33.04
CA ALA A 125 24.27 -37.68 -33.37
C ALA A 125 25.16 -37.53 -34.63
N GLY A 126 25.09 -36.38 -35.31
CA GLY A 126 25.88 -36.07 -36.51
C GLY A 126 25.68 -34.63 -37.00
N PRO A 127 26.44 -34.19 -38.02
CA PRO A 127 26.27 -32.87 -38.60
C PRO A 127 24.85 -32.69 -39.13
N ASN A 128 24.28 -31.49 -38.96
CA ASN A 128 22.95 -31.13 -39.45
C ASN A 128 21.77 -31.92 -38.83
N ALA A 129 21.99 -32.67 -37.73
CA ALA A 129 20.96 -33.49 -37.07
C ALA A 129 20.06 -32.71 -36.08
N VAL A 130 20.51 -31.57 -35.56
CA VAL A 130 19.74 -30.70 -34.65
C VAL A 130 19.96 -29.26 -35.09
N TRP A 131 18.87 -28.51 -35.27
CA TRP A 131 18.89 -27.10 -35.63
C TRP A 131 18.34 -26.31 -34.46
N SER A 132 19.11 -25.34 -33.96
CA SER A 132 18.63 -24.34 -33.01
C SER A 132 18.61 -22.98 -33.71
N TRP A 133 17.61 -22.19 -33.38
CA TRP A 133 17.59 -20.77 -33.71
C TRP A 133 17.83 -19.99 -32.41
N ASP A 134 18.54 -18.88 -32.51
CA ASP A 134 18.62 -17.88 -31.46
C ASP A 134 18.01 -16.59 -32.00
N ILE A 135 17.26 -15.89 -31.15
CA ILE A 135 16.64 -14.62 -31.51
C ILE A 135 17.29 -13.56 -30.63
N GLU A 136 18.16 -12.76 -31.25
CA GLU A 136 18.73 -11.60 -30.61
C GLU A 136 17.80 -10.39 -30.80
N ARG A 137 17.40 -9.75 -29.70
CA ARG A 137 16.71 -8.46 -29.75
C ARG A 137 17.74 -7.36 -29.92
N HIS A 138 17.84 -6.80 -31.12
CA HIS A 138 18.61 -5.57 -31.32
C HIS A 138 17.85 -4.36 -30.77
N GLU A 139 18.42 -3.72 -29.75
CA GLU A 139 18.02 -2.36 -29.35
C GLU A 139 18.60 -1.35 -30.35
N ALA A 140 18.02 -1.29 -31.55
CA ALA A 140 18.25 -0.17 -32.42
C ALA A 140 17.58 1.05 -31.79
N PHE A 141 18.36 1.97 -31.23
CA PHE A 141 17.89 3.30 -30.85
C PHE A 141 17.34 3.99 -32.11
N LEU A 142 16.04 3.88 -32.36
CA LEU A 142 15.31 4.71 -33.30
C LEU A 142 15.19 6.12 -32.72
N ASN A 143 16.32 6.82 -32.60
CA ASN A 143 16.38 8.26 -32.35
C ASN A 143 17.71 8.79 -32.89
N LEU A 144 17.88 8.68 -34.21
CA LEU A 144 18.85 9.50 -34.94
C LEU A 144 18.11 10.61 -35.67
N ALA A 145 17.52 11.54 -34.92
CA ALA A 145 17.31 12.89 -35.44
C ALA A 145 18.67 13.58 -35.49
N VAL A 146 19.47 13.29 -36.51
CA VAL A 146 20.67 14.09 -36.83
C VAL A 146 20.19 15.43 -37.35
N VAL A 147 20.06 16.40 -36.45
CA VAL A 147 20.10 17.81 -36.84
C VAL A 147 21.54 18.12 -37.23
N LYS A 148 21.74 18.25 -38.53
CA LYS A 148 22.97 18.69 -39.19
C LYS A 148 23.29 20.12 -38.71
N GLY A 149 24.36 20.32 -37.93
CA GLY A 149 24.76 21.67 -37.52
C GLY A 149 25.92 21.76 -36.51
N HIS A 150 27.14 21.90 -37.05
CA HIS A 150 28.31 22.57 -36.46
C HIS A 150 28.86 22.12 -35.08
N ARG A 151 29.94 21.32 -35.11
CA ARG A 151 31.31 21.73 -34.70
C ARG A 151 32.27 20.54 -34.88
N HIS A 152 33.38 20.79 -35.59
CA HIS A 152 34.47 19.84 -35.82
C HIS A 152 35.35 19.72 -34.57
N THR A 153 35.28 18.59 -33.86
CA THR A 153 36.45 18.04 -33.14
C THR A 153 36.22 16.55 -32.88
N PRO A 154 37.06 15.64 -33.41
CA PRO A 154 37.01 14.23 -33.06
C PRO A 154 37.73 14.02 -31.72
N VAL A 155 37.03 13.51 -30.71
CA VAL A 155 37.65 12.96 -29.49
C VAL A 155 37.66 11.44 -29.64
N ALA A 156 38.86 10.86 -29.64
CA ALA A 156 39.07 9.43 -29.73
C ALA A 156 38.35 8.70 -28.58
N ALA A 157 37.46 7.77 -28.92
CA ALA A 157 36.87 6.84 -27.96
C ALA A 157 37.95 5.82 -27.54
N GLY A 158 38.38 5.90 -26.29
CA GLY A 158 39.29 4.96 -25.67
C GLY A 158 38.74 3.54 -25.73
N VAL A 159 39.65 2.61 -26.02
CA VAL A 159 39.48 1.17 -26.16
C VAL A 159 38.71 0.57 -24.96
N LEU A 160 37.63 -0.15 -25.27
CA LEU A 160 36.93 -1.06 -24.36
C LEU A 160 37.92 -2.09 -23.79
N LYS A 161 38.17 -2.07 -22.47
CA LYS A 161 38.83 -3.19 -21.79
C LYS A 161 37.81 -4.32 -21.64
N LEU A 162 37.94 -5.35 -22.48
CA LEU A 162 37.49 -6.70 -22.18
C LEU A 162 38.15 -7.16 -20.86
N ARG A 163 37.34 -7.55 -19.88
CA ARG A 163 37.75 -8.46 -18.81
C ARG A 163 36.78 -9.63 -18.79
N ALA A 164 37.29 -10.78 -19.18
CA ALA A 164 36.77 -12.08 -18.80
C ALA A 164 37.36 -12.47 -17.43
N ALA A 165 36.50 -12.92 -16.52
CA ALA A 165 36.73 -13.94 -15.49
C ALA A 165 35.37 -14.35 -14.95
#